data_AF-A0A1W1GZW6-F1
#
_entry.id   AF-A0A1W1GZW6-F1
#
_cell.length_a   1.000
_cell.length_b   1.000
_cell.length_c   1.000
_cell.angle_alpha   90.00
_cell.angle_beta   90.00
_cell.angle_gamma   90.00
#
_symmetry.space_group_name_H-M   'P 1'
#
loop_
_entity.id
_entity.type
_entity.pdbx_description
1 polymer ?
#
loop_
_entity_poly.entity_id
_entity_poly.type
_entity_poly.pdbx_seq_one_letter_code
_entity_poly.pdbx_strand_id
1 'polypeptide(L)'
;MRSSLFLALALAVSGGAALIDTADAQTAREVRRQAEASMTLSGVIDIGREGQVEGFQLDRREKIDAGIADFVDKAVQGWRFDPVLVNGAPVQARTAVRLRLMADNAAEGTMRVRLVDANFSKVDGEREVGTDTVTSNALRGPDYPPQAVTMQGEGTVMLMVKVGRDGRVADVIAEQTNLTVIGTARAMNQLRDILAKASVNSAKRWTFNPPTTGEDKDRDFWTVRVPVRFAFQDSRERYGRWTAYIPGPRQQAPWKTGEETLAAGSALLPEGGVYMVGRAQEGPRLLTPLG
;
A
#
# COMPACT_ATOMS: atom_id res chain seq x y z
N MET A 1 -24.63 14.03 -11.90
CA MET A 1 -25.26 12.74 -11.57
C MET A 1 -24.21 11.89 -10.87
N ARG A 2 -24.40 11.55 -9.59
CA ARG A 2 -23.48 10.66 -8.85
C ARG A 2 -23.84 9.23 -9.23
N SER A 3 -22.94 8.54 -9.95
CA SER A 3 -23.14 7.13 -10.31
C SER A 3 -22.88 6.28 -9.08
N SER A 4 -23.92 5.59 -8.58
CA SER A 4 -23.79 4.63 -7.49
C SER A 4 -23.36 3.29 -8.06
N LEU A 5 -22.06 2.97 -7.96
CA LEU A 5 -21.53 1.66 -8.31
C LEU A 5 -21.69 0.71 -7.12
N PHE A 6 -22.40 -0.40 -7.33
CA PHE A 6 -22.50 -1.49 -6.36
C PHE A 6 -21.41 -2.53 -6.64
N LEU A 7 -20.46 -2.68 -5.73
CA LEU A 7 -19.44 -3.72 -5.81
C LEU A 7 -19.64 -4.74 -4.67
N ALA A 8 -19.87 -6.01 -5.01
CA ALA A 8 -19.93 -7.08 -4.04
C ALA A 8 -18.50 -7.56 -3.71
N LEU A 9 -18.02 -7.21 -2.52
CA LEU A 9 -16.69 -7.58 -2.06
C LEU A 9 -16.75 -8.87 -1.21
N ALA A 10 -16.32 -10.00 -1.78
CA ALA A 10 -16.36 -11.28 -1.10
C ALA A 10 -15.09 -11.50 -0.25
N LEU A 11 -15.22 -11.47 1.07
CA LEU A 11 -14.24 -12.00 2.01
C LEU A 11 -14.61 -13.44 2.37
N ALA A 12 -13.63 -14.33 2.39
CA ALA A 12 -13.85 -15.74 2.73
C ALA A 12 -14.29 -15.86 4.20
N VAL A 13 -15.43 -16.50 4.41
CA VAL A 13 -15.86 -17.00 5.71
C VAL A 13 -15.41 -18.45 5.74
N SER A 14 -14.41 -18.78 6.55
CA SER A 14 -14.00 -20.18 6.75
C SER A 14 -15.15 -20.91 7.45
N GLY A 15 -15.98 -21.59 6.65
CA GLY A 15 -17.12 -22.36 7.12
C GLY A 15 -16.70 -23.75 7.56
N GLY A 16 -16.57 -23.94 8.87
CA GLY A 16 -16.90 -25.22 9.49
C GLY A 16 -18.41 -25.26 9.72
N ALA A 17 -19.08 -26.35 9.35
CA ALA A 17 -20.51 -26.56 9.63
C ALA A 17 -20.74 -26.72 11.14
N ALA A 18 -20.64 -25.62 11.87
CA ALA A 18 -21.15 -25.45 13.22
C ALA A 18 -22.29 -24.43 13.13
N LEU A 19 -23.36 -24.66 13.88
CA LEU A 19 -24.47 -23.73 14.03
C LEU A 19 -23.90 -22.36 14.36
N ILE A 20 -23.93 -21.43 13.40
CA ILE A 20 -23.43 -20.06 13.61
C ILE A 20 -24.40 -19.43 14.60
N ASP A 21 -23.94 -19.26 15.84
CA ASP A 21 -24.70 -18.56 16.86
C ASP A 21 -25.06 -17.16 16.35
N THR A 22 -26.26 -16.68 16.68
CA THR A 22 -26.75 -15.38 16.22
C THR A 22 -25.82 -14.23 16.62
N ALA A 23 -25.10 -14.38 17.74
CA ALA A 23 -24.06 -13.47 18.21
C ALA A 23 -22.82 -13.44 17.28
N ASP A 24 -22.40 -14.59 16.74
CA ASP A 24 -21.28 -14.67 15.78
C ASP A 24 -21.67 -14.11 14.42
N ALA A 25 -22.93 -14.29 14.00
CA ALA A 25 -23.44 -13.67 12.77
C ALA A 25 -23.51 -12.13 12.87
N GLN A 26 -23.90 -11.60 14.05
CA GLN A 26 -23.88 -10.16 14.32
C GLN A 26 -22.45 -9.60 14.36
N THR A 27 -21.52 -10.30 15.01
CA THR A 27 -20.10 -9.94 15.06
C THR A 27 -19.46 -9.94 13.67
N ALA A 28 -19.75 -10.96 12.84
CA ALA A 28 -19.26 -11.02 11.47
C ALA A 28 -19.83 -9.91 10.59
N ARG A 29 -21.09 -9.50 10.80
CA ARG A 29 -21.67 -8.35 10.09
C ARG A 29 -21.02 -7.03 10.51
N GLU A 30 -20.75 -6.87 11.80
CA GLU A 30 -20.04 -5.70 12.33
C GLU A 30 -18.61 -5.59 11.80
N VAL A 31 -17.87 -6.70 11.81
CA VAL A 31 -16.51 -6.77 11.24
C VAL A 31 -16.51 -6.47 9.74
N ARG A 32 -17.51 -6.93 8.98
CA ARG A 32 -17.66 -6.56 7.56
C ARG A 32 -17.87 -5.06 7.35
N ARG A 33 -18.49 -4.35 8.29
CA ARG A 33 -18.59 -2.87 8.22
C ARG A 33 -17.23 -2.19 8.35
N GLN A 34 -16.27 -2.83 8.99
CA GLN A 34 -14.89 -2.35 9.11
C GLN A 34 -14.02 -2.74 7.90
N ALA A 35 -14.53 -3.57 6.99
CA ALA A 35 -13.76 -3.97 5.82
C ALA A 35 -13.51 -2.77 4.91
N GLU A 36 -12.26 -2.64 4.49
CA GLU A 36 -11.81 -1.72 3.46
C GLU A 36 -11.49 -2.53 2.20
N ALA A 37 -11.53 -1.87 1.05
CA ALA A 37 -11.08 -2.44 -0.20
C ALA A 37 -9.99 -1.56 -0.81
N SER A 38 -8.98 -2.19 -1.41
CA SER A 38 -7.97 -1.51 -2.18
C SER A 38 -7.95 -1.97 -3.62
N MET A 39 -7.56 -1.08 -4.52
CA MET A 39 -7.28 -1.43 -5.91
C MET A 39 -6.04 -0.69 -6.38
N THR A 40 -5.15 -1.40 -7.07
CA THR A 40 -3.99 -0.81 -7.72
C THR A 40 -4.23 -0.70 -9.22
N LEU A 41 -3.93 0.49 -9.75
CA LEU A 41 -3.93 0.80 -11.17
C LEU A 41 -2.56 1.36 -11.57
N SER A 42 -2.32 1.45 -12.87
CA SER A 42 -1.14 2.06 -13.45
C SER A 42 -1.47 2.65 -14.81
N GLY A 43 -0.64 3.58 -15.24
CA GLY A 43 -0.75 4.24 -16.53
C GLY A 43 0.43 5.15 -16.80
N VAL A 44 0.29 5.97 -17.83
CA VAL A 44 1.29 6.95 -18.27
C VAL A 44 0.65 8.33 -18.34
N ILE A 45 1.36 9.33 -17.83
CA ILE A 45 0.96 10.75 -17.83
C ILE A 45 1.90 11.52 -18.75
N ASP A 46 1.32 12.30 -19.65
CA ASP A 46 1.99 13.33 -20.43
C ASP A 46 1.86 14.68 -19.71
N ILE A 47 3.01 15.29 -19.41
CA ILE A 47 3.12 16.54 -18.64
C ILE A 47 3.57 17.66 -19.58
N GLY A 48 2.81 18.75 -19.60
CA GLY A 48 3.12 19.95 -20.33
C GLY A 48 4.22 20.81 -19.70
N ARG A 49 4.68 21.81 -20.44
CA ARG A 49 5.81 22.67 -20.02
C ARG A 49 5.57 23.46 -18.74
N GLU A 50 4.32 23.74 -18.38
CA GLU A 50 3.98 24.45 -17.14
C GLU A 50 3.47 23.50 -16.04
N GLY A 51 3.69 22.21 -16.23
CA GLY A 51 3.35 21.15 -15.28
C GLY A 51 1.91 20.65 -15.34
N GLN A 52 1.05 21.19 -16.20
CA GLN A 52 -0.29 20.66 -16.42
C GLN A 52 -0.26 19.25 -17.03
N VAL A 53 -1.25 18.43 -16.72
CA VAL A 53 -1.46 17.17 -17.44
C VAL A 53 -2.04 17.46 -18.82
N GLU A 54 -1.33 17.03 -19.87
CA GLU A 54 -1.78 17.13 -21.28
C GLU A 54 -2.40 15.83 -21.78
N GLY A 55 -2.05 14.70 -21.15
CA GLY A 55 -2.57 13.38 -21.51
C GLY A 55 -2.44 12.38 -20.38
N PHE A 56 -3.39 11.43 -20.34
CA PHE A 56 -3.34 10.31 -19.41
C PHE A 56 -3.85 9.04 -20.10
N GLN A 57 -3.05 7.98 -20.03
CA GLN A 57 -3.40 6.66 -20.52
C GLN A 57 -3.38 5.66 -19.38
N LEU A 58 -4.56 5.16 -19.01
CA LEU A 58 -4.72 4.11 -18.03
C LEU A 58 -4.41 2.74 -18.67
N ASP A 59 -3.51 1.96 -18.06
CA ASP A 59 -3.16 0.63 -18.57
C ASP A 59 -4.38 -0.29 -18.57
N ARG A 60 -4.52 -1.20 -19.54
CA ARG A 60 -5.59 -2.22 -19.53
C ARG A 60 -6.97 -1.67 -19.11
N ARG A 61 -7.35 -0.49 -19.61
CA ARG A 61 -8.59 0.21 -19.26
C ARG A 61 -9.82 -0.69 -19.37
N GLU A 62 -9.81 -1.60 -20.34
CA GLU A 62 -10.87 -2.58 -20.59
C GLU A 62 -11.13 -3.55 -19.42
N LYS A 63 -10.21 -3.65 -18.46
CA LYS A 63 -10.36 -4.49 -17.26
C LYS A 63 -10.95 -3.74 -16.06
N ILE A 64 -11.23 -2.46 -16.21
CA ILE A 64 -11.63 -1.57 -15.13
C ILE A 64 -13.09 -1.18 -15.34
N ASP A 65 -13.86 -1.13 -14.26
CA ASP A 65 -15.21 -0.56 -14.30
C ASP A 65 -15.18 0.88 -14.85
N ALA A 66 -16.11 1.21 -15.74
CA ALA A 66 -16.12 2.47 -16.45
C ALA A 66 -16.20 3.68 -15.50
N GLY A 67 -17.00 3.61 -14.44
CA GLY A 67 -17.13 4.73 -13.51
C GLY A 67 -15.87 4.91 -12.65
N ILE A 68 -15.14 3.84 -12.36
CA ILE A 68 -13.82 3.94 -11.72
C ILE A 68 -12.77 4.52 -12.66
N ALA A 69 -12.75 4.08 -13.92
CA ALA A 69 -11.83 4.63 -14.92
C ALA A 69 -12.06 6.14 -15.11
N ASP A 70 -13.32 6.56 -15.25
CA ASP A 70 -13.70 7.97 -15.38
C ASP A 70 -13.38 8.80 -14.14
N PHE A 71 -13.51 8.22 -12.94
CA PHE A 71 -13.10 8.87 -11.70
C PHE A 71 -11.59 9.15 -11.70
N VAL A 72 -10.78 8.15 -12.08
CA VAL A 72 -9.33 8.31 -12.15
C VAL A 72 -8.92 9.31 -13.22
N ASP A 73 -9.51 9.24 -14.42
CA ASP A 73 -9.20 10.18 -15.50
C ASP A 73 -9.42 11.63 -15.07
N LYS A 74 -10.56 11.92 -14.42
CA LYS A 74 -10.88 13.27 -13.95
C LYS A 74 -9.94 13.74 -12.84
N ALA A 75 -9.59 12.85 -11.91
CA ALA A 75 -8.65 13.18 -10.84
C ALA A 75 -7.28 13.54 -11.43
N VAL A 76 -6.74 12.70 -12.33
CA VAL A 76 -5.44 12.90 -12.96
C VAL A 76 -5.42 14.13 -13.88
N GLN A 77 -6.48 14.39 -14.64
CA GLN A 77 -6.58 15.59 -15.49
C GLN A 77 -6.50 16.89 -14.69
N GLY A 78 -6.92 16.89 -13.43
CA GLY A 78 -6.84 18.06 -12.55
C GLY A 78 -5.45 18.30 -11.94
N TRP A 79 -4.49 17.43 -12.19
CA TRP A 79 -3.18 17.50 -11.56
C TRP A 79 -2.25 18.55 -12.18
N ARG A 80 -1.41 19.12 -11.33
CA ARG A 80 -0.28 19.97 -11.73
C ARG A 80 1.00 19.51 -11.07
N PHE A 81 2.03 19.38 -11.87
CA PHE A 81 3.39 19.04 -11.46
C PHE A 81 4.27 20.29 -11.40
N ASP A 82 5.37 20.17 -10.68
CA ASP A 82 6.50 21.08 -10.83
C ASP A 82 7.05 20.94 -12.27
N PRO A 83 7.23 22.04 -13.03
CA PRO A 83 7.76 21.96 -14.39
C PRO A 83 9.05 21.16 -14.48
N VAL A 84 9.07 20.18 -15.37
CA VAL A 84 10.28 19.38 -15.61
C VAL A 84 11.27 20.22 -16.41
N LEU A 85 12.46 20.42 -15.85
CA LEU A 85 13.52 21.22 -16.46
C LEU A 85 14.59 20.34 -17.08
N VAL A 86 15.02 20.68 -18.30
CA VAL A 86 16.23 20.14 -18.92
C VAL A 86 17.12 21.32 -19.28
N ASN A 87 18.35 21.34 -18.75
CA ASN A 87 19.28 22.47 -18.88
C ASN A 87 18.65 23.82 -18.45
N GLY A 88 17.82 23.80 -17.42
CA GLY A 88 17.14 24.99 -16.88
C GLY A 88 15.92 25.48 -17.69
N ALA A 89 15.59 24.82 -18.80
CA ALA A 89 14.41 25.16 -19.61
C ALA A 89 13.27 24.16 -19.37
N PRO A 90 12.01 24.64 -19.24
CA PRO A 90 10.86 23.74 -19.09
C PRO A 90 10.60 22.96 -20.37
N VAL A 91 10.45 21.65 -20.24
CA VAL A 91 10.17 20.73 -21.34
C VAL A 91 8.88 19.96 -21.11
N GLN A 92 8.30 19.43 -22.19
CA GLN A 92 7.30 18.37 -22.04
C GLN A 92 7.97 17.11 -21.51
N ALA A 93 7.28 16.40 -20.64
CA ALA A 93 7.79 15.20 -20.00
C ALA A 93 6.73 14.11 -20.00
N ARG A 94 7.19 12.87 -19.79
CA ARG A 94 6.33 11.70 -19.67
C ARG A 94 6.74 10.89 -18.46
N THR A 95 5.77 10.46 -17.66
CA THR A 95 6.01 9.66 -16.46
C THR A 95 5.05 8.48 -16.41
N ALA A 96 5.54 7.32 -15.99
CA ALA A 96 4.67 6.24 -15.53
C ALA A 96 4.11 6.63 -14.16
N VAL A 97 2.91 6.13 -13.86
CA VAL A 97 2.25 6.29 -12.57
C VAL A 97 1.67 4.96 -12.09
N ARG A 98 1.84 4.66 -10.80
CA ARG A 98 1.09 3.63 -10.08
C ARG A 98 0.15 4.31 -9.11
N LEU A 99 -1.14 4.03 -9.24
CA LEU A 99 -2.20 4.63 -8.45
C LEU A 99 -2.78 3.62 -7.47
N ARG A 100 -3.20 4.11 -6.31
CA ARG A 100 -3.90 3.31 -5.33
C ARG A 100 -5.21 3.92 -4.90
N LEU A 101 -6.27 3.15 -5.12
CA LEU A 101 -7.59 3.50 -4.70
C LEU A 101 -7.95 2.75 -3.42
N MET A 102 -8.67 3.43 -2.55
CA MET A 102 -9.29 2.86 -1.36
C MET A 102 -10.79 3.05 -1.47
N ALA A 103 -11.54 2.04 -1.10
CA ALA A 103 -12.97 2.12 -0.88
C ALA A 103 -13.27 1.76 0.58
N ASP A 104 -14.06 2.61 1.23
CA ASP A 104 -14.69 2.28 2.49
C ASP A 104 -16.19 1.97 2.26
N ASN A 105 -16.70 1.02 3.05
CA ASN A 105 -18.13 0.77 3.13
C ASN A 105 -18.75 1.96 3.87
N ALA A 106 -19.37 2.91 3.16
CA ALA A 106 -20.19 3.90 3.84
C ALA A 106 -21.44 3.21 4.40
N ALA A 107 -21.91 3.69 5.55
CA ALA A 107 -23.26 3.36 5.98
C ALA A 107 -24.24 3.71 4.84
N GLU A 108 -25.22 2.83 4.57
CA GLU A 108 -26.29 3.03 3.57
C GLU A 108 -25.95 2.69 2.10
N GLY A 109 -25.04 1.73 1.85
CA GLY A 109 -24.94 1.08 0.53
C GLY A 109 -24.34 1.93 -0.57
N THR A 110 -23.71 3.05 -0.22
CA THR A 110 -22.85 3.84 -1.12
C THR A 110 -21.39 3.55 -0.79
N MET A 111 -20.57 3.32 -1.81
CA MET A 111 -19.14 3.09 -1.63
C MET A 111 -18.39 4.39 -1.92
N ARG A 112 -17.59 4.87 -0.98
CA ARG A 112 -16.76 6.06 -1.19
C ARG A 112 -15.38 5.62 -1.67
N VAL A 113 -15.10 5.89 -2.93
CA VAL A 113 -13.80 5.64 -3.54
C VAL A 113 -12.92 6.88 -3.39
N ARG A 114 -11.67 6.68 -2.97
CA ARG A 114 -10.67 7.73 -2.82
C ARG A 114 -9.36 7.30 -3.47
N LEU A 115 -8.66 8.24 -4.11
CA LEU A 115 -7.29 8.04 -4.54
C LEU A 115 -6.36 8.38 -3.37
N VAL A 116 -5.73 7.36 -2.79
CA VAL A 116 -4.98 7.49 -1.52
C VAL A 116 -3.47 7.47 -1.68
N ASP A 117 -2.99 7.08 -2.86
CA ASP A 117 -1.58 7.12 -3.23
C ASP A 117 -1.42 7.21 -4.75
N ALA A 118 -0.34 7.86 -5.17
CA ALA A 118 0.13 7.87 -6.55
C ALA A 118 1.65 7.88 -6.49
N ASN A 119 2.33 7.01 -7.24
CA ASN A 119 3.79 6.92 -7.29
C ASN A 119 4.26 7.06 -8.74
N PHE A 120 5.26 7.91 -8.97
CA PHE A 120 5.74 8.26 -10.31
C PHE A 120 7.08 7.58 -10.62
N SER A 121 7.31 7.22 -11.88
CA SER A 121 8.58 6.64 -12.32
C SER A 121 8.85 6.90 -13.79
N LYS A 122 10.08 6.64 -14.26
CA LYS A 122 10.40 6.65 -15.71
C LYS A 122 9.54 5.62 -16.45
N VAL A 123 9.19 5.92 -17.71
CA VAL A 123 8.30 5.09 -18.56
C VAL A 123 8.95 3.78 -18.96
N ASP A 124 10.27 3.77 -19.16
CA ASP A 124 10.99 2.62 -19.73
C ASP A 124 11.45 1.60 -18.68
N GLY A 125 11.04 1.75 -17.42
CA GLY A 125 11.22 0.71 -16.40
C GLY A 125 12.67 0.33 -16.07
N GLU A 126 13.67 1.03 -16.63
CA GLU A 126 15.04 0.99 -16.13
C GLU A 126 15.03 1.54 -14.71
N ARG A 127 14.91 0.62 -13.75
CA ARG A 127 15.37 0.84 -12.39
C ARG A 127 16.86 1.06 -12.48
N GLU A 128 17.28 2.30 -12.74
CA GLU A 128 18.49 2.75 -12.07
C GLU A 128 18.27 2.41 -10.60
N VAL A 129 19.11 1.53 -10.06
CA VAL A 129 19.15 1.31 -8.62
C VAL A 129 19.65 2.63 -8.05
N GLY A 130 18.69 3.50 -7.71
CA GLY A 130 18.97 4.79 -7.10
C GLY A 130 19.88 4.55 -5.91
N THR A 131 21.03 5.21 -5.93
CA THR A 131 21.97 5.14 -4.79
C THR A 131 21.57 6.10 -3.68
N ASP A 132 20.43 6.77 -3.85
CA ASP A 132 19.90 7.80 -2.98
C ASP A 132 18.78 7.30 -2.08
N THR A 133 18.34 6.04 -2.21
CA THR A 133 17.31 5.40 -1.37
C THR A 133 17.82 4.13 -0.67
N VAL A 134 17.10 3.69 0.37
CA VAL A 134 17.36 2.41 1.03
C VAL A 134 16.83 1.26 0.15
N THR A 135 17.70 0.32 -0.20
CA THR A 135 17.34 -0.86 -1.02
C THR A 135 17.63 -2.17 -0.29
N SER A 136 17.23 -3.29 -0.90
CA SER A 136 17.56 -4.65 -0.45
C SER A 136 17.66 -5.58 -1.66
N ASN A 137 18.60 -6.52 -1.63
CA ASN A 137 18.77 -7.52 -2.69
C ASN A 137 17.75 -8.68 -2.56
N ALA A 138 17.50 -9.18 -1.35
CA ALA A 138 16.43 -10.15 -1.07
C ALA A 138 16.16 -10.21 0.45
N LEU A 139 14.94 -9.87 0.87
CA LEU A 139 14.49 -10.05 2.25
C LEU A 139 13.90 -11.45 2.38
N ARG A 140 14.53 -12.32 3.18
CA ARG A 140 13.95 -13.64 3.48
C ARG A 140 12.67 -13.44 4.29
N GLY A 141 11.54 -13.79 3.71
CA GLY A 141 10.24 -13.75 4.39
C GLY A 141 10.19 -14.67 5.61
N PRO A 142 9.32 -14.39 6.59
CA PRO A 142 9.09 -15.28 7.73
C PRO A 142 8.49 -16.61 7.28
N ASP A 143 8.78 -17.68 8.02
CA ASP A 143 8.06 -18.95 7.87
C ASP A 143 6.59 -18.78 8.32
N TYR A 144 5.67 -19.49 7.66
CA TYR A 144 4.25 -19.43 8.01
C TYR A 144 4.04 -20.00 9.43
N PRO A 145 3.50 -19.24 10.39
CA PRO A 145 3.31 -19.74 11.75
C PRO A 145 2.32 -20.91 11.78
N PRO A 146 2.64 -22.05 12.40
CA PRO A 146 1.74 -23.22 12.42
C PRO A 146 0.35 -22.91 12.97
N GLN A 147 0.27 -22.06 14.00
CA GLN A 147 -1.02 -21.64 14.56
C GLN A 147 -1.85 -20.82 13.55
N ALA A 148 -1.22 -19.96 12.75
CA ALA A 148 -1.91 -19.23 11.68
C ALA A 148 -2.37 -20.19 10.57
N VAL A 149 -1.62 -21.25 10.28
CA VAL A 149 -2.05 -22.32 9.36
C VAL A 149 -3.32 -23.00 9.87
N THR A 150 -3.34 -23.43 11.13
CA THR A 150 -4.51 -24.06 11.76
C THR A 150 -5.73 -23.15 11.76
N MET A 151 -5.52 -21.85 11.98
CA MET A 151 -6.57 -20.84 11.97
C MET A 151 -6.95 -20.38 10.56
N GLN A 152 -6.33 -20.91 9.51
CA GLN A 152 -6.47 -20.46 8.12
C GLN A 152 -6.27 -18.94 7.98
N GLY A 153 -5.39 -18.36 8.80
CA GLY A 153 -5.22 -16.93 8.91
C GLY A 153 -4.34 -16.36 7.80
N GLU A 154 -4.91 -15.46 7.01
CA GLU A 154 -4.22 -14.73 5.95
C GLU A 154 -4.24 -13.22 6.21
N GLY A 155 -3.21 -12.53 5.73
CA GLY A 155 -3.10 -11.09 5.92
C GLY A 155 -1.77 -10.50 5.49
N THR A 156 -1.67 -9.18 5.62
CA THR A 156 -0.44 -8.42 5.39
C THR A 156 -0.04 -7.70 6.66
N VAL A 157 1.20 -7.90 7.09
CA VAL A 157 1.83 -7.17 8.18
C VAL A 157 2.63 -6.03 7.58
N MET A 158 2.25 -4.81 7.90
CA MET A 158 3.04 -3.63 7.58
C MET A 158 4.11 -3.46 8.65
N LEU A 159 5.35 -3.75 8.31
CA LEU A 159 6.48 -3.49 9.19
C LEU A 159 7.01 -2.08 8.99
N MET A 160 7.42 -1.44 10.07
CA MET A 160 8.25 -0.25 10.04
C MET A 160 9.60 -0.60 10.67
N VAL A 161 10.66 -0.45 9.89
CA VAL A 161 12.01 -0.92 10.18
C VAL A 161 12.94 0.29 10.28
N LYS A 162 13.63 0.42 11.40
CA LYS A 162 14.72 1.38 11.60
C LYS A 162 16.01 0.77 11.09
N VAL A 163 16.53 1.28 9.98
CA VAL A 163 17.76 0.83 9.33
C VAL A 163 18.91 1.72 9.78
N GLY A 164 19.92 1.15 10.41
CA GLY A 164 21.13 1.87 10.82
C GLY A 164 22.06 2.15 9.63
N ARG A 165 23.05 3.03 9.85
CA ARG A 165 24.09 3.38 8.86
C ARG A 165 24.88 2.19 8.31
N ASP A 166 24.95 1.10 9.06
CA ASP A 166 25.61 -0.15 8.65
C ASP A 166 24.68 -1.09 7.85
N GLY A 167 23.47 -0.64 7.54
CA GLY A 167 22.45 -1.43 6.85
C GLY A 167 21.74 -2.46 7.73
N ARG A 168 22.10 -2.59 9.02
CA ARG A 168 21.42 -3.52 9.93
C ARG A 168 20.14 -2.92 10.48
N VAL A 169 19.22 -3.79 10.88
CA VAL A 169 18.01 -3.38 11.58
C VAL A 169 18.37 -3.00 13.03
N ALA A 170 18.20 -1.72 13.34
CA ALA A 170 18.37 -1.18 14.69
C ALA A 170 17.13 -1.41 15.55
N ASP A 171 15.94 -1.31 14.95
CA ASP A 171 14.65 -1.57 15.61
C ASP A 171 13.57 -1.89 14.57
N VAL A 172 12.49 -2.55 14.98
CA VAL A 172 11.37 -2.89 14.10
C VAL A 172 10.07 -3.07 14.88
N ILE A 173 8.98 -2.53 14.33
CA ILE A 173 7.62 -2.76 14.83
C ILE A 173 6.72 -3.26 13.70
N ALA A 174 5.62 -3.91 14.08
CA ALA A 174 4.46 -4.05 13.21
C ALA A 174 3.62 -2.78 13.33
N GLU A 175 3.65 -1.92 12.32
CA GLU A 175 2.82 -0.70 12.25
C GLU A 175 1.34 -1.07 12.19
N GLN A 176 0.96 -2.08 11.40
CA GLN A 176 -0.41 -2.53 11.27
C GLN A 176 -0.46 -3.97 10.78
N THR A 177 -1.48 -4.74 11.15
CA THR A 177 -1.74 -6.06 10.56
C THR A 177 -3.15 -6.13 10.02
N ASN A 178 -3.23 -6.24 8.70
CA ASN A 178 -4.48 -6.23 7.93
C ASN A 178 -4.82 -7.67 7.57
N LEU A 179 -6.01 -8.14 7.95
CA LEU A 179 -6.43 -9.51 7.72
C LEU A 179 -7.32 -9.61 6.48
N THR A 180 -7.19 -10.68 5.71
CA THR A 180 -8.07 -11.00 4.57
C THR A 180 -9.12 -12.07 4.92
N VAL A 181 -9.21 -12.41 6.21
CA VAL A 181 -10.14 -13.40 6.76
C VAL A 181 -11.02 -12.76 7.83
N ILE A 182 -12.26 -13.26 7.94
CA ILE A 182 -13.22 -12.81 8.95
C ILE A 182 -13.32 -13.85 10.06
N GLY A 183 -13.28 -13.40 11.31
CA GLY A 183 -13.54 -14.24 12.47
C GLY A 183 -14.07 -13.41 13.64
N THR A 184 -14.09 -14.00 14.83
CA THR A 184 -14.39 -13.26 16.06
C THR A 184 -13.28 -12.24 16.33
N ALA A 185 -13.61 -11.14 17.03
CA ALA A 185 -12.62 -10.12 17.38
C ALA A 185 -11.40 -10.71 18.12
N ARG A 186 -11.63 -11.70 18.99
CA ARG A 186 -10.57 -12.41 19.71
C ARG A 186 -9.68 -13.23 18.77
N ALA A 187 -10.26 -14.02 17.87
CA ALA A 187 -9.49 -14.83 16.91
C ALA A 187 -8.68 -13.94 15.97
N MET A 188 -9.26 -12.83 15.52
CA MET A 188 -8.57 -11.86 14.67
C MET A 188 -7.42 -11.17 15.39
N ASN A 189 -7.60 -10.74 16.65
CA ASN A 189 -6.51 -10.17 17.43
C ASN A 189 -5.38 -11.18 17.65
N GLN A 190 -5.73 -12.44 17.96
CA GLN A 190 -4.74 -13.51 18.07
C GLN A 190 -3.98 -13.73 16.74
N LEU A 191 -4.68 -13.73 15.60
CA LEU A 191 -4.03 -13.82 14.29
C LEU A 191 -3.08 -12.66 14.03
N ARG A 192 -3.50 -11.43 14.32
CA ARG A 192 -2.64 -10.24 14.18
C ARG A 192 -1.36 -10.39 14.98
N ASP A 193 -1.46 -10.80 16.23
CA ASP A 193 -0.31 -10.98 17.11
C ASP A 193 0.66 -12.06 16.59
N ILE A 194 0.12 -13.20 16.13
CA ILE A 194 0.91 -14.31 15.58
C ILE A 194 1.69 -13.87 14.34
N LEU A 195 1.00 -13.24 13.37
CA LEU A 195 1.61 -12.82 12.12
C LEU A 195 2.61 -11.67 12.35
N ALA A 196 2.26 -10.70 13.19
CA ALA A 196 3.14 -9.59 13.56
C ALA A 196 4.43 -10.10 14.21
N LYS A 197 4.32 -11.01 15.19
CA LYS A 197 5.49 -11.58 15.89
C LYS A 197 6.41 -12.33 14.94
N ALA A 198 5.87 -13.13 14.03
CA ALA A 198 6.65 -13.85 13.03
C ALA A 198 7.41 -12.90 12.10
N SER A 199 6.71 -11.86 11.61
CA SER A 199 7.27 -10.85 10.72
C SER A 199 8.39 -10.04 11.38
N VAL A 200 8.15 -9.54 12.58
CA VAL A 200 9.14 -8.80 13.38
C VAL A 200 10.39 -9.65 13.65
N ASN A 201 10.22 -10.91 14.02
CA ASN A 201 11.35 -11.81 14.30
C ASN A 201 12.20 -12.10 13.07
N SER A 202 11.59 -12.22 11.89
CA SER A 202 12.32 -12.36 10.63
C SER A 202 13.05 -11.06 10.29
N ALA A 203 12.35 -9.93 10.39
CA ALA A 203 12.87 -8.63 10.01
C ALA A 203 14.10 -8.18 10.80
N LYS A 204 14.21 -8.56 12.08
CA LYS A 204 15.41 -8.31 12.90
C LYS A 204 16.72 -8.87 12.31
N ARG A 205 16.63 -9.82 11.39
CA ARG A 205 17.80 -10.46 10.74
C ARG A 205 18.06 -9.93 9.33
N TRP A 206 17.22 -9.01 8.84
CA TRP A 206 17.39 -8.42 7.53
C TRP A 206 18.57 -7.45 7.50
N THR A 207 19.08 -7.27 6.30
CA THR A 207 20.10 -6.28 5.98
C THR A 207 19.64 -5.50 4.77
N PHE A 208 19.90 -4.20 4.80
CA PHE A 208 19.55 -3.25 3.76
C PHE A 208 20.82 -2.61 3.23
N ASN A 209 20.71 -1.96 2.07
CA ASN A 209 21.74 -1.09 1.53
C ASN A 209 21.30 0.35 1.79
N PRO A 210 21.94 1.07 2.72
CA PRO A 210 21.72 2.50 2.91
C PRO A 210 22.03 3.33 1.66
N PRO A 211 21.43 4.51 1.51
CA PRO A 211 21.78 5.44 0.45
C PRO A 211 23.23 5.91 0.58
N THR A 212 23.93 6.00 -0.55
CA THR A 212 25.27 6.55 -0.68
C THR A 212 25.29 7.92 -1.36
N THR A 213 24.17 8.37 -1.94
CA THR A 213 23.98 9.68 -2.57
C THR A 213 22.66 10.34 -2.12
N GLY A 214 22.39 11.56 -2.60
CA GLY A 214 21.18 12.30 -2.23
C GLY A 214 21.21 12.94 -0.84
N GLU A 215 20.14 13.66 -0.50
CA GLU A 215 20.02 14.44 0.74
C GLU A 215 20.01 13.58 2.00
N ASP A 216 19.57 12.32 1.88
CA ASP A 216 19.38 11.43 3.02
C ASP A 216 20.61 10.55 3.33
N LYS A 217 21.71 10.65 2.57
CA LYS A 217 22.88 9.75 2.70
C LYS A 217 23.60 9.81 4.06
N ASP A 218 23.52 10.95 4.74
CA ASP A 218 24.24 11.20 5.99
C ASP A 218 23.35 11.07 7.24
N ARG A 219 22.11 10.57 7.10
CA ARG A 219 21.24 10.31 8.26
C ARG A 219 21.83 9.22 9.16
N ASP A 220 21.62 9.34 10.46
CA ASP A 220 22.03 8.31 11.45
C ASP A 220 21.27 6.99 11.27
N PHE A 221 20.04 7.09 10.76
CA PHE A 221 19.19 5.96 10.42
C PHE A 221 18.14 6.38 9.38
N TRP A 222 17.54 5.38 8.75
CA TRP A 222 16.36 5.54 7.88
C TRP A 222 15.22 4.70 8.42
N THR A 223 14.01 5.19 8.23
CA THR A 223 12.80 4.40 8.49
C THR A 223 12.26 3.91 7.16
N VAL A 224 12.06 2.59 7.03
CA VAL A 224 11.44 1.98 5.86
C VAL A 224 10.19 1.20 6.26
N ARG A 225 9.19 1.21 5.39
CA ARG A 225 8.03 0.32 5.47
C ARG A 225 8.27 -0.90 4.58
N VAL A 226 7.98 -2.08 5.12
CA VAL A 226 8.10 -3.34 4.39
C VAL A 226 6.82 -4.17 4.62
N PRO A 227 6.00 -4.40 3.58
CA PRO A 227 4.86 -5.31 3.67
C PRO A 227 5.32 -6.77 3.66
N VAL A 228 4.80 -7.55 4.59
CA VAL A 228 5.00 -9.00 4.68
C VAL A 228 3.65 -9.68 4.54
N ARG A 229 3.48 -10.50 3.50
CA ARG A 229 2.21 -11.16 3.20
C ARG A 229 2.22 -12.63 3.63
N PHE A 230 1.12 -13.06 4.23
CA PHE A 230 0.78 -14.46 4.48
C PHE A 230 -0.47 -14.81 3.69
N ALA A 231 -0.34 -15.73 2.75
CA ALA A 231 -1.44 -16.23 1.93
C ALA A 231 -1.20 -17.70 1.55
N PHE A 232 -2.25 -18.50 1.46
CA PHE A 232 -2.17 -19.90 1.02
C PHE A 232 -2.17 -20.03 -0.50
N GLN A 233 -2.80 -19.08 -1.20
CA GLN A 233 -2.83 -19.04 -2.65
C GLN A 233 -2.04 -17.83 -3.17
N ASP A 234 -1.33 -18.01 -4.27
CA ASP A 234 -0.67 -16.92 -4.98
C ASP A 234 -1.73 -16.01 -5.63
N SER A 235 -2.20 -15.06 -4.84
CA SER A 235 -3.22 -14.07 -5.20
C SER A 235 -2.61 -12.68 -5.13
N ARG A 236 -1.41 -12.48 -5.70
CA ARG A 236 -0.79 -11.15 -5.87
C ARG A 236 -1.83 -10.11 -6.28
N GLU A 237 -1.68 -8.91 -5.75
CA GLU A 237 -2.56 -7.77 -6.05
C GLU A 237 -2.78 -7.69 -7.57
N ARG A 238 -4.03 -7.91 -8.00
CA ARG A 238 -4.37 -8.00 -9.42
C ARG A 238 -4.79 -6.63 -9.90
N TYR A 239 -4.13 -6.18 -10.96
CA TYR A 239 -4.49 -4.94 -11.66
C TYR A 239 -6.00 -4.83 -11.90
N GLY A 240 -6.57 -3.68 -11.53
CA GLY A 240 -7.99 -3.39 -11.76
C GLY A 240 -8.97 -4.23 -10.93
N ARG A 241 -8.50 -4.98 -9.92
CA ARG A 241 -9.38 -5.73 -9.01
C ARG A 241 -9.32 -5.20 -7.59
N TRP A 242 -10.49 -5.09 -7.00
CA TRP A 242 -10.63 -4.79 -5.59
C TRP A 242 -10.19 -5.98 -4.73
N THR A 243 -9.39 -5.69 -3.72
CA THR A 243 -8.95 -6.63 -2.70
C THR A 243 -9.44 -6.14 -1.35
N ALA A 244 -10.19 -6.99 -0.67
CA ALA A 244 -10.77 -6.69 0.63
C ALA A 244 -9.80 -7.02 1.76
N TYR A 245 -9.83 -6.23 2.82
CA TYR A 245 -9.16 -6.55 4.07
C TYR A 245 -9.86 -5.89 5.25
N ILE A 246 -9.53 -6.36 6.44
CA ILE A 246 -9.98 -5.75 7.70
C ILE A 246 -8.74 -5.13 8.37
N PRO A 247 -8.68 -3.79 8.46
CA PRO A 247 -7.53 -3.12 9.05
C PRO A 247 -7.35 -3.51 10.52
N GLY A 248 -6.09 -3.65 10.93
CA GLY A 248 -5.73 -3.73 12.35
C GLY A 248 -5.60 -2.35 12.99
N PRO A 249 -5.52 -2.26 14.33
CA PRO A 249 -5.10 -1.03 14.97
C PRO A 249 -3.70 -0.63 14.49
N ARG A 250 -3.48 0.67 14.28
CA ARG A 250 -2.17 1.20 13.86
C ARG A 250 -1.33 1.57 15.09
N GLN A 251 -0.11 1.06 15.13
CA GLN A 251 0.90 1.38 16.13
C GLN A 251 1.88 2.41 15.58
N GLN A 252 2.36 3.30 16.44
CA GLN A 252 3.42 4.25 16.10
C GLN A 252 4.78 3.67 16.47
N ALA A 253 5.82 3.99 15.69
CA ALA A 253 7.18 3.66 16.10
C ALA A 253 7.52 4.44 17.37
N PRO A 254 8.23 3.82 18.33
CA PRO A 254 8.78 4.55 19.46
C PRO A 254 9.88 5.54 19.03
N TRP A 255 10.53 5.31 17.88
CA TRP A 255 11.43 6.28 17.27
C TRP A 255 10.64 7.29 16.43
N LYS A 256 10.50 8.51 16.93
CA LYS A 256 9.84 9.59 16.21
C LYS A 256 10.76 10.13 15.13
N THR A 257 10.30 10.20 13.89
CA THR A 257 11.02 10.90 12.81
C THR A 257 10.38 12.21 12.40
N GLY A 258 9.17 12.52 12.88
CA GLY A 258 8.40 13.70 12.46
C GLY A 258 7.86 13.62 11.01
N GLU A 259 8.31 12.63 10.25
CA GLU A 259 8.00 12.37 8.84
C GLU A 259 6.96 11.24 8.66
N GLU A 260 6.37 10.77 9.75
CA GLU A 260 5.41 9.64 9.80
C GLU A 260 4.06 9.95 9.12
N THR A 261 3.92 11.12 8.49
CA THR A 261 2.70 11.66 7.87
C THR A 261 1.82 10.52 7.40
N LEU A 262 0.66 10.40 8.06
CA LEU A 262 -0.35 9.36 7.89
C LEU A 262 -0.83 9.32 6.45
N ALA A 263 -0.02 8.80 5.53
CA ALA A 263 -0.42 8.60 4.15
C ALA A 263 -1.42 7.43 4.18
N ALA A 264 -2.67 7.71 3.83
CA ALA A 264 -3.73 6.71 3.78
C ALA A 264 -3.34 5.49 2.90
N GLY A 265 -2.43 5.64 1.94
CA GLY A 265 -1.87 4.56 1.11
C GLY A 265 -0.84 3.63 1.78
N SER A 266 -0.30 3.99 2.96
CA SER A 266 0.74 3.21 3.66
C SER A 266 0.28 1.83 4.14
N ALA A 267 -1.03 1.63 4.32
CA ALA A 267 -1.60 0.35 4.76
C ALA A 267 -1.60 -0.73 3.66
N LEU A 268 -1.19 -0.37 2.45
CA LEU A 268 -1.49 -1.15 1.24
C LEU A 268 -0.25 -1.48 0.40
N LEU A 269 0.96 -1.14 0.87
CA LEU A 269 2.18 -1.21 0.07
C LEU A 269 2.38 -2.56 -0.63
N PRO A 270 2.82 -2.56 -1.92
CA PRO A 270 3.06 -3.80 -2.65
C PRO A 270 4.11 -4.70 -1.97
N GLU A 271 3.83 -6.00 -1.95
CA GLU A 271 4.74 -7.01 -1.40
C GLU A 271 6.14 -6.96 -2.06
N GLY A 272 7.18 -7.23 -1.26
CA GLY A 272 8.56 -7.32 -1.73
C GLY A 272 9.24 -5.97 -1.96
N GLY A 273 8.54 -4.86 -1.76
CA GLY A 273 9.12 -3.53 -1.80
C GLY A 273 9.70 -3.06 -0.46
N VAL A 274 10.65 -2.13 -0.53
CA VAL A 274 11.17 -1.35 0.59
C VAL A 274 10.80 0.11 0.34
N TYR A 275 10.06 0.72 1.27
CA TYR A 275 9.48 2.04 1.06
C TYR A 275 9.98 3.01 2.13
N MET A 276 10.87 3.92 1.78
CA MET A 276 11.40 4.88 2.74
C MET A 276 10.31 5.86 3.20
N VAL A 277 10.26 6.11 4.51
CA VAL A 277 9.32 7.05 5.13
C VAL A 277 9.90 8.47 5.01
N GLY A 278 9.03 9.46 4.77
CA GLY A 278 9.43 10.87 4.76
C GLY A 278 10.03 11.41 3.47
N ARG A 279 10.22 10.56 2.46
CA ARG A 279 10.77 11.00 1.18
C ARG A 279 9.68 11.51 0.23
N ALA A 280 10.01 12.55 -0.51
CA ALA A 280 9.34 12.82 -1.78
C ALA A 280 9.56 11.63 -2.72
N GLN A 281 8.52 11.24 -3.45
CA GLN A 281 8.60 10.12 -4.38
C GLN A 281 9.56 10.44 -5.53
N GLU A 282 10.20 9.42 -6.07
CA GLU A 282 10.96 9.54 -7.32
C GLU A 282 10.03 10.01 -8.46
N GLY A 283 10.56 10.78 -9.41
CA GLY A 283 9.80 11.31 -10.55
C GLY A 283 9.28 12.74 -10.35
N PRO A 284 8.45 13.23 -11.29
CA PRO A 284 7.93 14.60 -11.25
C PRO A 284 7.17 14.89 -9.95
N ARG A 285 7.47 16.03 -9.32
CA ARG A 285 6.82 16.44 -8.07
C ARG A 285 5.41 16.92 -8.34
N LEU A 286 4.41 16.25 -7.76
CA LEU A 286 3.03 16.70 -7.81
C LEU A 286 2.81 17.88 -6.85
N LEU A 287 2.15 18.95 -7.32
CA LEU A 287 1.85 20.16 -6.54
C LEU A 287 0.39 20.20 -6.04
N THR A 288 -0.50 19.52 -6.75
CA THR A 288 -1.92 19.41 -6.41
C THR A 288 -2.21 18.19 -5.51
N PRO A 289 -3.29 18.21 -4.72
CA PRO A 289 -3.74 17.01 -4.02
C PRO A 289 -4.19 15.92 -5.01
N LEU A 290 -4.24 14.66 -4.54
CA LEU A 290 -4.64 13.51 -5.37
C LEU A 290 -6.13 13.54 -5.77
N GLY A 291 -6.99 14.15 -4.96
CA GLY A 291 -8.43 14.25 -5.16
C GLY A 291 -9.20 14.42 -3.86
#